data_AF-A0A7S0IT55-F1
#
_entry.id   AF-A0A7S0IT55-F1
#
_cell.length_a   1.000
_cell.length_b   1.000
_cell.length_c   1.000
_cell.angle_alpha   90.00
_cell.angle_beta   90.00
_cell.angle_gamma   90.00
#
_symmetry.space_group_name_H-M   'P 1'
#
loop_
_entity.id
_entity.type
_entity.pdbx_description
1 polymer ?
#
loop_
_entity_poly.entity_id
_entity_poly.type
_entity_poly.pdbx_seq_one_letter_code
_entity_poly.pdbx_strand_id
1 'polypeptide(L)'
;GVEGSVDIVAFDDGSEVPEAVRQVSAEGVSRGGVEVLRQSVAEGRTLLLVYPPPDDMAMRCLTEYRGDLLIYVGEGRGGYNGNDAFFDALERAWRVKRVLPLRPFPGGHEKLFFLKRRHAWIRERFGRRK
;
A
#
# COMPACT_ATOMS: atom_id res chain seq x y z
N GLY A 1 9.55 27.54 7.78
CA GLY A 1 9.25 26.10 7.93
C GLY A 1 10.04 25.36 6.89
N VAL A 2 10.61 24.21 7.20
CA VAL A 2 11.27 23.40 6.18
C VAL A 2 10.16 22.80 5.32
N GLU A 3 10.02 23.29 4.08
CA GLU A 3 9.23 22.58 3.07
C GLU A 3 9.94 21.27 2.80
N GLY A 4 9.39 20.17 3.32
CA GLY A 4 9.86 18.84 2.95
C GLY A 4 9.36 18.54 1.54
N SER A 5 10.26 18.34 0.59
CA SER A 5 9.89 17.73 -0.70
C SER A 5 9.60 16.24 -0.48
N VAL A 6 8.60 15.73 -1.18
CA VAL A 6 8.27 14.30 -1.22
C VAL A 6 8.62 13.80 -2.61
N ASP A 7 9.41 12.72 -2.67
CA ASP A 7 9.74 12.04 -3.92
C ASP A 7 8.79 10.85 -4.13
N ILE A 8 7.96 10.94 -5.17
CA ILE A 8 6.95 9.94 -5.52
C ILE A 8 7.35 9.27 -6.83
N VAL A 9 7.40 7.94 -6.81
CA VAL A 9 7.54 7.10 -8.00
C VAL A 9 6.25 6.31 -8.19
N ALA A 10 5.63 6.41 -9.37
CA ALA A 10 4.36 5.77 -9.68
C ALA A 10 4.52 4.78 -10.85
N PHE A 11 3.78 3.68 -10.78
CA PHE A 11 3.81 2.62 -11.78
C PHE A 11 2.39 2.18 -12.14
N ASP A 12 2.13 1.97 -13.43
CA ASP A 12 0.86 1.48 -13.97
C ASP A 12 1.14 0.50 -15.14
N ASP A 13 0.40 -0.61 -15.24
CA ASP A 13 0.57 -1.59 -16.32
C ASP A 13 -0.35 -1.35 -17.52
N GLY A 14 -1.26 -0.38 -17.40
CA GLY A 14 -2.25 0.02 -18.38
C GLY A 14 -3.43 -0.95 -18.50
N SER A 15 -3.56 -1.95 -17.64
CA SER A 15 -4.56 -3.02 -17.78
C SER A 15 -6.00 -2.49 -17.79
N GLU A 16 -6.29 -1.48 -16.97
CA GLU A 16 -7.64 -0.92 -16.78
C GLU A 16 -7.97 0.30 -17.67
N VAL A 17 -7.02 0.79 -18.46
CA VAL A 17 -7.27 1.89 -19.41
C VAL A 17 -7.64 1.35 -20.80
N PRO A 18 -8.62 1.98 -21.49
CA PRO A 18 -8.94 1.65 -22.87
C PRO A 18 -7.70 1.72 -23.76
N GLU A 19 -7.63 0.86 -24.78
CA GLU A 19 -6.48 0.78 -25.68
C GLU A 19 -6.14 2.12 -26.35
N ALA A 20 -7.15 2.93 -26.67
CA ALA A 20 -6.99 4.27 -27.21
C ALA A 20 -6.27 5.25 -26.27
N VAL A 21 -6.29 4.99 -24.96
CA VAL A 21 -5.67 5.82 -23.92
C VAL A 21 -4.34 5.24 -23.44
N ARG A 22 -4.12 3.92 -23.61
CA ARG A 22 -2.87 3.22 -23.25
C ARG A 22 -1.61 3.80 -23.90
N GLN A 23 -1.75 4.45 -25.05
CA GLN A 23 -0.63 5.06 -25.77
C GLN A 23 -0.24 6.45 -25.22
N VAL A 24 -1.06 7.01 -24.33
CA VAL A 24 -0.81 8.29 -23.69
C VAL A 24 -0.09 8.04 -22.38
N SER A 25 1.20 8.37 -22.32
CA SER A 25 1.96 8.33 -21.06
C SER A 25 1.48 9.45 -20.13
N ALA A 26 0.97 9.09 -18.96
CA ALA A 26 0.81 10.05 -17.88
C ALA A 26 2.21 10.49 -17.39
N GLU A 27 2.47 11.79 -17.41
CA GLU A 27 3.75 12.34 -16.93
C GLU A 27 3.97 11.93 -15.46
N GLY A 28 5.15 11.38 -15.15
CA GLY A 28 5.48 10.90 -13.81
C GLY A 28 5.01 9.47 -13.48
N VAL A 29 4.35 8.76 -14.40
CA VAL A 29 3.96 7.35 -14.22
C VAL A 29 4.79 6.47 -15.16
N SER A 30 5.58 5.57 -14.58
CA SER A 30 6.35 4.58 -15.34
C SER A 30 5.49 3.35 -15.62
N ARG A 31 5.81 2.59 -16.67
CA ARG A 31 5.14 1.32 -16.92
C ARG A 31 5.61 0.25 -15.95
N GLY A 32 4.68 -0.47 -15.31
CA GLY A 32 4.98 -1.60 -14.45
C GLY A 32 3.86 -1.92 -13.47
N GLY A 33 3.87 -3.15 -12.95
CA GLY A 33 2.94 -3.64 -11.95
C GLY A 33 3.62 -3.98 -10.63
N VAL A 34 3.05 -4.97 -9.92
CA VAL A 34 3.51 -5.39 -8.59
C VAL A 34 4.98 -5.84 -8.56
N GLU A 35 5.50 -6.35 -9.68
CA GLU A 35 6.87 -6.83 -9.81
C GLU A 35 7.93 -5.74 -9.55
N VAL A 36 7.57 -4.46 -9.72
CA VAL A 36 8.46 -3.32 -9.43
C VAL A 36 8.81 -3.25 -7.94
N LEU A 37 7.94 -3.74 -7.05
CA LEU A 37 8.17 -3.71 -5.60
C LEU A 37 9.35 -4.60 -5.15
N ARG A 38 9.82 -5.50 -6.02
CA ARG A 38 11.02 -6.32 -5.79
C ARG A 38 12.32 -5.67 -6.28
N GLN A 39 12.23 -4.54 -6.97
CA GLN A 39 13.36 -3.88 -7.62
C GLN A 39 13.95 -2.79 -6.71
N SER A 40 15.18 -2.35 -7.01
CA SER A 40 15.89 -1.34 -6.24
C SER A 40 15.17 0.00 -6.14
N VAL A 41 14.33 0.34 -7.13
CA VAL A 41 13.51 1.56 -7.11
C VAL A 41 12.55 1.62 -5.92
N ALA A 42 12.14 0.47 -5.37
CA ALA A 42 11.24 0.37 -4.23
C ALA A 42 11.98 0.23 -2.87
N GLU A 43 13.30 0.03 -2.87
CA GLU A 43 14.08 -0.13 -1.65
C GLU A 43 14.09 1.16 -0.82
N GLY A 44 13.86 1.01 0.50
CA GLY A 44 13.82 2.15 1.42
C GLY A 44 12.60 3.09 1.27
N ARG A 45 11.70 2.84 0.32
CA ARG A 45 10.49 3.66 0.10
C ARG A 45 9.30 3.18 0.93
N THR A 46 8.39 4.09 1.22
CA THR A 46 7.06 3.79 1.78
C THR A 46 6.13 3.31 0.68
N LEU A 47 5.39 2.23 0.91
CA LEU A 47 4.32 1.82 0.00
C LEU A 47 3.10 2.71 0.20
N LEU A 48 2.58 3.31 -0.87
CA LEU A 48 1.32 4.05 -0.90
C LEU A 48 0.31 3.26 -1.73
N LEU A 49 -0.83 2.89 -1.14
CA LEU A 49 -1.99 2.29 -1.83
C LEU A 49 -3.18 3.23 -1.71
N VAL A 50 -3.81 3.57 -2.84
CA VAL A 50 -4.91 4.54 -2.90
C VAL A 50 -6.08 3.91 -3.64
N TYR A 51 -7.20 3.75 -2.94
CA TYR A 51 -8.43 3.10 -3.44
C TYR A 51 -8.16 1.84 -4.28
N PRO A 52 -7.41 0.85 -3.77
CA PRO A 52 -7.19 -0.37 -4.53
C PRO A 52 -8.55 -1.05 -4.84
N PRO A 53 -8.69 -1.69 -6.01
CA PRO A 53 -9.90 -2.42 -6.37
C PRO A 53 -10.18 -3.57 -5.37
N PRO A 54 -11.41 -4.09 -5.32
CA PRO A 54 -11.79 -5.21 -4.45
C PRO A 54 -11.30 -6.57 -5.00
N ASP A 55 -10.11 -6.61 -5.61
CA ASP A 55 -9.45 -7.81 -6.14
C ASP A 55 -8.16 -8.12 -5.35
N ASP A 56 -7.25 -8.90 -5.95
CA ASP A 56 -6.00 -9.33 -5.32
C ASP A 56 -4.84 -8.32 -5.40
N MET A 57 -5.01 -7.18 -6.08
CA MET A 57 -3.95 -6.18 -6.33
C MET A 57 -3.30 -5.70 -5.04
N ALA A 58 -4.10 -5.29 -4.05
CA ALA A 58 -3.58 -4.82 -2.76
C ALA A 58 -2.83 -5.91 -2.01
N MET A 59 -3.32 -7.16 -2.04
CA MET A 59 -2.68 -8.30 -1.39
C MET A 59 -1.35 -8.67 -2.06
N ARG A 60 -1.30 -8.63 -3.40
CA ARG A 60 -0.07 -8.83 -4.17
C ARG A 60 0.95 -7.75 -3.82
N CYS A 61 0.55 -6.48 -3.80
CA CYS A 61 1.43 -5.39 -3.37
C CYS A 61 1.97 -5.61 -1.95
N LEU A 62 1.12 -5.99 -1.00
CA LEU A 62 1.53 -6.23 0.38
C LEU A 62 2.52 -7.41 0.52
N THR A 63 2.36 -8.43 -0.34
CA THR A 63 3.22 -9.62 -0.39
C THR A 63 4.60 -9.28 -0.93
N GLU A 64 4.67 -8.47 -1.99
CA GLU A 64 5.93 -8.14 -2.64
C GLU A 64 6.71 -7.02 -1.96
N TYR A 65 6.00 -6.12 -1.30
CA TYR A 65 6.62 -5.00 -0.60
C TYR A 65 7.44 -5.49 0.59
N ARG A 66 8.74 -5.17 0.58
CA ARG A 66 9.71 -5.57 1.61
C ARG A 66 9.92 -4.53 2.72
N GLY A 67 9.43 -3.31 2.55
CA GLY A 67 9.55 -2.26 3.56
C GLY A 67 8.59 -2.44 4.75
N ASP A 68 8.67 -1.53 5.72
CA ASP A 68 7.92 -1.59 6.97
C ASP A 68 6.85 -0.51 7.13
N LEU A 69 6.73 0.43 6.18
CA LEU A 69 5.75 1.52 6.21
C LEU A 69 4.77 1.42 5.04
N LEU A 70 3.49 1.39 5.36
CA LEU A 70 2.39 1.41 4.41
C LEU A 70 1.51 2.62 4.71
N ILE A 71 1.22 3.42 3.69
CA ILE A 71 0.13 4.39 3.69
C ILE A 71 -0.99 3.80 2.84
N TYR A 72 -2.15 3.60 3.45
CA TYR A 72 -3.33 3.09 2.78
C TYR A 72 -4.42 4.16 2.82
N VAL A 73 -4.97 4.49 1.65
CA VAL A 73 -6.12 5.38 1.48
C VAL A 73 -7.28 4.55 0.94
N GLY A 74 -8.37 4.49 1.69
CA GLY A 74 -9.53 3.69 1.34
C GLY A 74 -10.41 3.42 2.55
N GLU A 75 -11.41 2.56 2.38
CA GLU A 75 -12.30 2.14 3.45
C GLU A 75 -11.71 1.05 4.36
N GLY A 76 -12.33 0.80 5.51
CA GLY A 76 -11.96 -0.35 6.33
C GLY A 76 -12.42 -1.67 5.70
N ARG A 77 -12.13 -2.78 6.40
CA ARG A 77 -12.69 -4.10 6.06
C ARG A 77 -14.20 -4.01 5.87
N GLY A 78 -14.69 -4.65 4.81
CA GLY A 78 -16.11 -4.66 4.43
C GLY A 78 -16.54 -3.46 3.58
N GLY A 79 -15.64 -2.51 3.28
CA GLY A 79 -15.85 -1.47 2.28
C GLY A 79 -15.51 -1.91 0.86
N TYR A 80 -15.35 -0.95 -0.05
CA TYR A 80 -15.12 -1.23 -1.48
C TYR A 80 -13.66 -1.46 -1.89
N ASN A 81 -12.70 -1.36 -0.97
CA ASN A 81 -11.27 -1.36 -1.31
C ASN A 81 -10.50 -2.55 -0.74
N GLY A 82 -9.81 -3.28 -1.60
CA GLY A 82 -9.09 -4.50 -1.24
C GLY A 82 -10.04 -5.64 -0.85
N ASN A 83 -9.52 -6.85 -0.85
CA ASN A 83 -10.28 -8.05 -0.52
C ASN A 83 -10.02 -8.52 0.94
N ASP A 84 -10.76 -9.54 1.38
CA ASP A 84 -10.61 -10.09 2.73
C ASP A 84 -9.18 -10.58 3.04
N ALA A 85 -8.51 -11.19 2.05
CA ALA A 85 -7.14 -11.68 2.23
C ALA A 85 -6.14 -10.55 2.51
N PHE A 86 -6.31 -9.39 1.86
CA PHE A 86 -5.54 -8.19 2.16
C PHE A 86 -5.76 -7.72 3.60
N PHE A 87 -7.01 -7.61 4.04
CA PHE A 87 -7.31 -7.17 5.41
C PHE A 87 -6.85 -8.19 6.46
N ASP A 88 -6.97 -9.50 6.19
CA ASP A 88 -6.44 -10.55 7.07
C ASP A 88 -4.93 -10.41 7.25
N ALA A 89 -4.21 -10.09 6.18
CA ALA A 89 -2.77 -9.85 6.21
C ALA A 89 -2.41 -8.56 6.96
N LEU A 90 -3.17 -7.48 6.77
CA LEU A 90 -2.99 -6.24 7.54
C LEU A 90 -3.18 -6.46 9.04
N GLU A 91 -4.29 -7.07 9.45
CA GLU A 91 -4.62 -7.29 10.85
C GLU A 91 -3.58 -8.17 11.55
N ARG A 92 -3.10 -9.21 10.85
CA ARG A 92 -2.07 -10.13 11.34
C ARG A 92 -0.69 -9.49 11.47
N ALA A 93 -0.23 -8.79 10.43
CA ALA A 93 1.18 -8.43 10.28
C ALA A 93 1.46 -6.94 10.41
N TRP A 94 0.45 -6.08 10.53
CA TRP A 94 0.62 -4.63 10.56
C TRP A 94 -0.06 -4.00 11.78
N ARG A 95 0.46 -2.84 12.19
CA ARG A 95 -0.10 -2.03 13.28
C ARG A 95 -0.42 -0.65 12.75
N VAL A 96 -1.68 -0.24 12.88
CA VAL A 96 -2.10 1.14 12.62
C VAL A 96 -1.41 2.07 13.62
N LYS A 97 -0.68 3.06 13.11
CA LYS A 97 0.04 4.07 13.89
C LYS A 97 -0.72 5.38 13.97
N ARG A 98 -1.41 5.74 12.89
CA ARG A 98 -2.22 6.94 12.81
C ARG A 98 -3.33 6.71 11.78
N VAL A 99 -4.48 7.32 12.05
CA VAL A 99 -5.57 7.44 11.09
C VAL A 99 -5.85 8.93 10.94
N LEU A 100 -5.88 9.41 9.70
CA LEU A 100 -6.26 10.79 9.39
C LEU A 100 -7.63 10.76 8.69
N PRO A 101 -8.55 11.66 9.08
CA PRO A 101 -9.78 11.85 8.34
C PRO A 101 -9.46 12.41 6.95
N LEU A 102 -10.18 11.92 5.95
CA LEU A 102 -10.25 12.55 4.63
C LEU A 102 -11.57 13.32 4.51
N ARG A 103 -11.71 14.11 3.45
CA ARG A 103 -13.02 14.59 3.02
C ARG A 103 -13.60 13.50 2.11
N PRO A 104 -14.48 12.63 2.60
CA PRO A 104 -14.96 11.53 1.79
C PRO A 104 -15.90 12.02 0.70
N PHE A 105 -16.05 11.22 -0.35
CA PHE A 105 -17.19 11.32 -1.25
C PHE A 105 -18.50 11.16 -0.45
N PRO A 106 -19.63 11.71 -0.93
CA PRO A 106 -20.92 11.53 -0.26
C PRO A 106 -21.23 10.04 -0.02
N GLY A 107 -21.41 9.65 1.24
CA GLY A 107 -21.66 8.26 1.65
C GLY A 107 -20.40 7.40 1.83
N GLY A 108 -19.22 7.93 1.56
CA GLY A 108 -17.94 7.24 1.72
C GLY A 108 -17.43 7.20 3.16
N HIS A 109 -16.61 6.20 3.46
CA HIS A 109 -16.00 5.97 4.77
C HIS A 109 -14.47 5.96 4.74
N GLU A 110 -13.88 6.43 3.63
CA GLU A 110 -12.46 6.46 3.38
C GLU A 110 -11.68 7.29 4.41
N LYS A 111 -10.51 6.77 4.75
CA LYS A 111 -9.54 7.43 5.63
C LYS A 111 -8.14 7.19 5.09
N LEU A 112 -7.18 7.94 5.61
CA LEU A 112 -5.77 7.65 5.38
C LEU A 112 -5.21 6.96 6.62
N PHE A 113 -4.70 5.75 6.44
CA PHE A 113 -4.10 4.92 7.46
C PHE A 113 -2.59 4.89 7.29
N PHE A 114 -1.86 5.22 8.36
CA PHE A 114 -0.44 4.95 8.47
C PHE A 114 -0.25 3.64 9.20
N LEU A 115 0.30 2.63 8.53
CA LEU A 115 0.55 1.31 9.09
C LEU A 115 2.04 1.03 9.14
N LYS A 116 2.48 0.41 10.24
CA LYS A 116 3.84 -0.10 10.38
C LYS A 116 3.82 -1.62 10.52
N ARG A 117 4.68 -2.31 9.77
CA ARG A 117 4.83 -3.77 9.84
C ARG A 117 5.24 -4.17 11.26
N ARG A 118 4.64 -5.22 11.78
CA ARG A 118 5.03 -5.85 13.04
C ARG A 118 6.31 -6.63 12.77
N HIS A 119 7.43 -6.14 13.30
CA HIS A 119 8.66 -6.94 13.30
C HIS A 119 8.49 -8.07 14.32
N ALA A 120 8.85 -9.29 13.92
CA ALA A 120 8.80 -10.48 14.78
C ALA A 120 9.91 -10.45 15.84
N TRP A 121 9.87 -9.49 16.77
CA TRP A 121 10.91 -9.30 17.79
C TRP A 121 10.66 -10.08 19.10
N ILE A 122 10.02 -11.26 19.05
CA ILE A 122 9.67 -12.05 20.26
C ILE A 122 10.22 -13.49 20.26
N ARG A 123 10.86 -14.00 19.19
CA ARG A 123 11.42 -15.38 19.24
C ARG A 123 12.84 -15.50 19.83
N GLU A 124 13.62 -14.43 19.90
CA GLU A 124 15.00 -14.49 20.43
C GLU A 124 15.15 -14.11 21.91
N ARG A 125 14.19 -13.39 22.52
CA ARG A 125 14.36 -12.94 23.92
C ARG A 125 13.93 -13.95 24.98
N PHE A 126 13.19 -14.99 24.61
CA PHE A 126 12.70 -16.01 25.56
C PHE A 126 12.80 -17.47 25.06
N GLY A 127 13.54 -17.73 23.96
CA GLY A 127 13.71 -19.07 23.39
C GLY A 127 15.02 -19.75 23.81
N ARG A 128 14.94 -20.60 24.84
CA ARG A 128 15.97 -21.52 25.38
C ARG A 128 17.12 -20.89 26.19
N ARG A 129 16.82 -20.61 27.47
CA ARG A 129 17.66 -21.19 28.53
C ARG A 129 17.17 -22.62 28.75
N LYS A 130 17.99 -23.59 28.35
CA LYS A 130 18.30 -24.85 29.04
C LYS A 130 19.41 -25.51 28.24
#